data_AF-A0A5C7NHC6-F1
#
_entry.id   AF-A0A5C7NHC6-F1
#
_cell.length_a   1.000
_cell.length_b   1.000
_cell.length_c   1.000
_cell.angle_alpha   90.00
_cell.angle_beta   90.00
_cell.angle_gamma   90.00
#
_symmetry.space_group_name_H-M   'P 1'
#
loop_
_entity.id
_entity.type
_entity.pdbx_description
1 polymer ?
#
loop_
_entity_poly.entity_id
_entity_poly.type
_entity_poly.pdbx_seq_one_letter_code
_entity_poly.pdbx_strand_id
1 'polypeptide(L)' 'MQHTIQTAAFAQRLGYKSASIRTAVWRNGHFNGIKPIKLPNGRLLWPADSVERLTSGSPS' A
#
# COMPACT_ATOMS: atom_id res chain seq x y z
N MET A 1 11.82 12.26 -4.26
CA MET A 1 10.47 12.84 -4.12
C MET A 1 9.58 11.78 -3.51
N GLN A 2 9.12 11.93 -2.27
CA GLN A 2 8.28 10.90 -1.63
C GLN A 2 6.83 11.01 -2.16
N HIS A 3 6.53 10.34 -3.27
CA HIS A 3 5.17 10.30 -3.81
C HIS A 3 4.33 9.28 -3.04
N THR A 4 3.14 9.69 -2.60
CA THR A 4 2.15 8.79 -2.00
C THR A 4 1.06 8.46 -3.01
N ILE A 5 0.71 7.19 -3.15
CA ILE A 5 -0.37 6.70 -4.01
C ILE A 5 -1.58 6.27 -3.18
N GLN A 6 -2.73 6.20 -3.82
CA GLN A 6 -3.96 5.73 -3.17
C GLN A 6 -4.00 4.20 -3.10
N THR A 7 -4.82 3.69 -2.18
CA THR A 7 -5.03 2.23 -2.04
C THR A 7 -5.46 1.58 -3.35
N ALA A 8 -6.22 2.27 -4.22
CA ALA A 8 -6.62 1.73 -5.52
C ALA A 8 -5.42 1.54 -6.47
N ALA A 9 -4.52 2.52 -6.56
CA ALA A 9 -3.30 2.43 -7.36
C ALA A 9 -2.33 1.38 -6.79
N PHE A 10 -2.21 1.32 -5.46
CA PHE A 10 -1.44 0.28 -4.77
C PHE A 10 -1.98 -1.12 -5.08
N ALA A 11 -3.30 -1.30 -4.98
CA ALA A 11 -3.99 -2.54 -5.30
C ALA A 11 -3.75 -2.97 -6.76
N GLN A 12 -3.85 -2.02 -7.70
CA GLN A 12 -3.59 -2.28 -9.12
C GLN A 12 -2.13 -2.70 -9.37
N ARG A 13 -1.16 -2.06 -8.71
CA ARG A 13 0.28 -2.38 -8.85
C ARG A 13 0.61 -3.79 -8.36
N LEU A 14 0.04 -4.23 -7.24
CA LEU A 14 0.27 -5.58 -6.73
C LEU A 14 -0.70 -6.65 -7.32
N GLY A 15 -1.70 -6.24 -8.10
CA GLY A 15 -2.72 -7.17 -8.61
C GLY A 15 -3.71 -7.67 -7.54
N TYR A 16 -3.86 -6.94 -6.43
CA TYR A 16 -4.82 -7.28 -5.36
C TYR A 16 -6.10 -6.44 -5.46
N LYS A 17 -7.14 -6.88 -4.75
CA LYS A 17 -8.32 -6.04 -4.52
C LYS A 17 -8.03 -5.03 -3.41
N SER A 18 -8.46 -3.78 -3.62
CA SER A 18 -8.38 -2.71 -2.61
C SER A 18 -9.07 -3.08 -1.30
N ALA A 19 -10.14 -3.89 -1.37
CA ALA A 19 -10.82 -4.46 -0.21
C ALA A 19 -9.91 -5.39 0.61
N SER A 20 -9.20 -6.33 -0.02
CA SER A 20 -8.26 -7.22 0.68
C SER A 20 -7.14 -6.46 1.39
N ILE A 21 -6.58 -5.45 0.72
CA ILE A 21 -5.56 -4.58 1.33
C ILE A 21 -6.14 -3.85 2.55
N ARG A 22 -7.33 -3.27 2.42
CA ARG A 22 -8.02 -2.62 3.55
C ARG A 22 -8.25 -3.58 4.71
N THR A 23 -8.72 -4.79 4.45
CA THR A 23 -8.96 -5.81 5.47
C THR A 23 -7.68 -6.21 6.18
N ALA A 24 -6.60 -6.43 5.43
CA ALA A 24 -5.30 -6.79 5.98
C ALA A 24 -4.69 -5.65 6.82
N VAL A 25 -4.79 -4.40 6.36
CA VAL A 25 -4.41 -3.22 7.16
C VAL A 25 -5.26 -3.11 8.42
N TRP A 26 -6.56 -3.39 8.33
CA TRP A 26 -7.44 -3.28 9.50
C TRP A 26 -7.13 -4.37 10.55
N ARG A 27 -6.78 -5.58 10.11
CA ARG A 27 -6.39 -6.70 10.99
C ARG A 27 -4.97 -6.58 11.55
N ASN A 28 -4.00 -6.23 10.71
CA ASN A 28 -2.57 -6.26 11.05
C ASN A 28 -1.97 -4.87 11.31
N GLY A 29 -2.68 -3.80 10.95
CA GLY A 29 -2.19 -2.41 11.02
C GLY A 29 -1.22 -2.02 9.89
N HIS A 30 -0.85 -2.97 9.02
CA HIS A 30 0.09 -2.79 7.93
C HIS A 30 -0.19 -3.83 6.83
N PHE A 31 0.36 -3.61 5.63
CA PHE A 31 0.27 -4.58 4.53
C PHE A 31 1.67 -4.81 3.95
N ASN A 32 2.16 -6.05 3.99
CA ASN A 32 3.51 -6.43 3.55
C ASN A 32 4.61 -5.49 4.10
N GLY A 33 4.53 -5.15 5.39
CA GLY A 33 5.50 -4.24 6.04
C GLY A 33 5.31 -2.74 5.72
N ILE A 34 4.38 -2.37 4.83
CA ILE A 34 4.08 -0.98 4.48
C ILE A 34 2.96 -0.46 5.39
N LYS A 35 3.20 0.69 6.04
CA LYS A 35 2.21 1.38 6.86
C LYS A 35 1.47 2.43 6.04
N PRO A 36 0.14 2.37 5.94
CA PRO A 36 -0.61 3.40 5.25
C PRO A 36 -0.69 4.68 6.10
N ILE A 37 -0.69 5.81 5.42
CA ILE A 37 -0.95 7.13 5.99
C ILE A 37 -2.46 7.35 5.97
N LYS A 38 -3.05 7.46 7.16
CA LYS A 38 -4.49 7.68 7.32
C LYS A 38 -4.77 9.18 7.25
N LEU A 39 -5.57 9.60 6.27
CA LEU A 39 -5.96 10.99 6.12
C LEU A 39 -7.17 11.30 6.98
N PRO A 40 -7.35 12.58 7.38
CA PRO A 40 -8.55 13.02 8.10
C PRO A 40 -9.85 12.77 7.31
N ASN A 41 -9.78 12.64 5.98
CA ASN A 41 -10.91 12.29 5.12
C ASN A 41 -11.24 10.77 5.08
N GLY A 42 -10.57 9.93 5.89
CA GLY A 42 -10.79 8.49 5.94
C GLY A 42 -10.14 7.68 4.81
N ARG A 43 -9.38 8.32 3.91
CA ARG A 43 -8.61 7.63 2.87
C ARG A 43 -7.26 7.15 3.41
N LEU A 44 -6.76 6.07 2.82
CA LEU A 44 -5.43 5.51 3.10
C LEU A 44 -4.51 5.81 1.92
N LEU A 45 -3.43 6.52 2.20
CA LEU A 45 -2.33 6.78 1.28
C LEU A 45 -1.17 5.82 1.56
N TRP A 46 -0.46 5.45 0.50
CA TRP A 46 0.61 4.46 0.52
C TRP A 46 1.87 5.09 -0.07
N PRO A 47 3.03 4.99 0.59
CA PRO A 47 4.28 5.51 0.04
C PRO A 47 4.70 4.70 -1.20
N ALA A 48 4.72 5.32 -2.39
CA ALA A 48 5.02 4.66 -3.66
C ALA A 48 6.38 3.96 -3.64
N ASP A 49 7.39 4.58 -3.03
CA ASP A 49 8.73 4.02 -2.86
C ASP A 49 8.68 2.61 -2.23
N SER A 50 7.92 2.45 -1.14
CA SER A 50 7.81 1.16 -0.47
C SER A 50 7.07 0.12 -1.33
N VAL A 51 6.09 0.56 -2.13
CA VAL A 51 5.37 -0.30 -3.09
C VAL A 51 6.32 -0.79 -4.17
N GLU A 52 7.10 0.12 -4.74
CA GLU A 52 8.07 -0.18 -5.78
C GLU A 52 9.13 -1.12 -5.24
N ARG A 53 9.68 -0.87 -4.05
CA ARG A 53 10.63 -1.78 -3.39
C ARG A 53 10.06 -3.17 -3.14
N LEU A 54 8.76 -3.26 -2.84
CA LEU A 54 8.11 -4.55 -2.61
C LEU A 54 7.84 -5.32 -3.91
N THR A 55 7.55 -4.59 -4.98
CA THR A 55 7.28 -5.17 -6.31
C THR A 55 8.58 -5.44 -7.08
N SER A 56 9.64 -4.68 -6.79
CA SER A 56 10.98 -4.79 -7.38
C SER A 56 11.83 -5.86 -6.73
N GLY A 57 11.24 -6.77 -5.95
CA GLY A 57 11.91 -7.95 -5.42
C GLY A 57 12.30 -8.93 -6.53
N SER A 58 13.23 -8.52 -7.41
CA SER A 58 14.06 -9.48 -8.12
C SER A 58 15.02 -10.10 -7.09
N PRO A 59 15.06 -11.43 -6.97
CA PRO A 59 16.14 -12.08 -6.25
C PRO A 59 17.44 -11.77 -7.00
N SER A 60 18.43 -11.24 -6.30
CA SER A 60 19.83 -11.40 -6.75
C SER A 60 20.29 -12.81 -6.46
#